data_AF-A0A958NDP1-F1
#
_entry.id   AF-A0A958NDP1-F1
#
_cell.length_a   1.000
_cell.length_b   1.000
_cell.length_c   1.000
_cell.angle_alpha   90.00
_cell.angle_beta   90.00
_cell.angle_gamma   90.00
#
_symmetry.space_group_name_H-M   'P 1'
#
loop_
_entity.id
_entity.type
_entity.pdbx_description
1 polymer ?
#
loop_
_entity_poly.entity_id
_entity_poly.type
_entity_poly.pdbx_seq_one_letter_code
_entity_poly.pdbx_strand_id
1 'polypeptide(L)'
;NKQEVLFANTVDTDRYEFVAYVTSTDLSASLVHSTYNQRADCENRIKELKYDFGMDGFAMQSFAGMEAAFRFVMLAYNLMALFKQKVMAGPVRNHLSTIRFQCIAIGSYLVRDGRKKKMKLSAEGKRRHFLEHIFEKTERLEPPFQFSTA
;
A
#
# COMPACT_ATOMS: atom_id res chain seq x y z
N ASN A 1 -0.13 -2.68 -23.84
CA ASN A 1 -1.20 -2.35 -22.87
C ASN A 1 -1.08 -0.89 -22.49
N LYS A 2 -1.83 -0.04 -23.18
CA LYS A 2 -1.80 1.43 -23.08
C LYS A 2 -2.61 1.80 -21.84
N GLN A 3 -1.97 2.44 -20.86
CA GLN A 3 -2.66 3.01 -19.70
C GLN A 3 -3.48 4.20 -20.21
N GLU A 4 -4.80 4.21 -19.97
CA GLU A 4 -5.63 5.36 -20.34
C GLU A 4 -5.20 6.57 -19.52
N VAL A 5 -4.73 7.60 -20.22
CA VAL A 5 -4.39 8.91 -19.66
C VAL A 5 -5.70 9.55 -19.20
N LEU A 6 -5.77 9.93 -17.92
CA LEU A 6 -6.95 10.52 -17.28
C LEU A 6 -7.40 11.87 -17.87
N PHE A 7 -6.59 12.46 -18.75
CA PHE A 7 -6.92 13.66 -19.47
C PHE A 7 -7.11 13.32 -20.95
N ALA A 8 -8.37 13.22 -21.38
CA ALA A 8 -8.74 13.02 -22.78
C ALA A 8 -8.40 14.21 -23.71
N ASN A 9 -7.74 15.25 -23.19
CA ASN A 9 -7.50 16.52 -23.86
C ASN A 9 -6.01 16.90 -23.96
N THR A 10 -5.09 15.95 -23.97
CA THR A 10 -3.74 16.24 -24.47
C THR A 10 -3.83 16.36 -25.99
N VAL A 11 -3.76 17.59 -26.49
CA VAL A 11 -3.54 17.85 -27.92
C VAL A 11 -2.11 17.44 -28.21
N ASP A 12 -1.94 16.16 -28.56
CA ASP A 12 -0.66 15.58 -28.95
C ASP A 12 -0.33 16.13 -30.33
N THR A 13 0.42 17.23 -30.36
CA THR A 13 1.13 17.66 -31.56
C THR A 13 2.51 17.03 -31.44
N ASP A 14 3.04 16.43 -32.50
CA ASP A 14 4.28 15.63 -32.57
C ASP A 14 5.56 16.22 -31.91
N ARG A 15 5.49 17.40 -31.28
CA ARG A 15 6.58 18.12 -30.62
C ARG A 15 6.27 18.66 -29.21
N TYR A 16 5.02 18.76 -28.76
CA TYR A 16 4.67 19.39 -27.48
C TYR A 16 3.44 18.76 -26.81
N GLU A 17 3.53 18.53 -25.50
CA GLU A 17 2.40 18.15 -24.64
C GLU A 17 1.83 19.40 -23.95
N PHE A 18 0.54 19.66 -24.12
CA PHE A 18 -0.15 20.76 -23.48
C PHE A 18 -0.99 20.26 -22.31
N VAL A 19 -0.80 20.85 -21.12
CA VAL A 19 -1.59 20.57 -19.92
C VAL A 19 -2.15 21.88 -19.36
N ALA A 20 -3.45 21.92 -19.09
CA ALA A 20 -4.12 23.07 -18.49
C ALA A 20 -4.44 22.80 -17.02
N TYR A 21 -4.09 23.75 -16.14
CA TYR A 21 -4.39 23.70 -14.72
C TYR A 21 -5.35 24.81 -14.33
N VAL A 22 -6.41 24.46 -13.59
CA VAL A 22 -7.28 25.42 -12.91
C VAL A 22 -6.96 25.36 -11.43
N THR A 23 -6.42 26.46 -10.88
CA THR A 23 -6.03 26.53 -9.47
C THR A 23 -6.37 27.89 -8.88
N SER A 24 -6.67 27.92 -7.58
CA SER A 24 -6.86 29.15 -6.79
C SER A 24 -5.57 29.57 -6.06
N THR A 25 -4.45 28.88 -6.28
CA THR A 25 -3.18 29.15 -5.60
C THR A 25 -2.29 30.08 -6.41
N ASP A 26 -1.63 31.02 -5.74
CA ASP A 26 -0.68 31.98 -6.35
C ASP A 26 0.72 31.39 -6.62
N LEU A 27 0.82 30.06 -6.75
CA LEU A 27 2.09 29.37 -6.98
C LEU A 27 2.53 29.53 -8.44
N SER A 28 3.84 29.47 -8.70
CA SER A 28 4.36 29.49 -10.07
C SER A 28 3.85 28.27 -10.86
N ALA A 29 3.69 28.45 -12.18
CA ALA A 29 3.20 27.38 -13.06
C ALA A 29 4.03 26.09 -12.95
N SER A 30 5.36 26.20 -12.79
CA SER A 30 6.25 25.06 -12.58
C SER A 30 5.97 24.33 -11.27
N LEU A 31 5.67 25.08 -10.20
CA LEU A 31 5.38 24.49 -8.89
C LEU A 31 3.99 23.84 -8.90
N VAL A 32 2.98 24.50 -9.49
CA VAL A 32 1.65 23.92 -9.73
C VAL A 32 1.77 22.60 -10.50
N HIS A 33 2.56 22.57 -11.57
CA HIS A 33 2.81 21.36 -12.33
C HIS A 33 3.48 20.27 -11.46
N SER A 34 4.56 20.59 -10.73
CA SER A 34 5.24 19.62 -9.86
C SER A 34 4.35 19.05 -8.76
N THR A 35 3.55 19.89 -8.11
CA THR A 35 2.62 19.49 -7.04
C THR A 35 1.48 18.66 -7.61
N TYR A 36 0.95 19.03 -8.78
CA TYR A 36 -0.09 18.23 -9.42
C TYR A 36 0.45 16.88 -9.90
N ASN A 37 1.71 16.81 -10.33
CA ASN A 37 2.33 15.56 -10.73
C ASN A 37 2.43 14.55 -9.57
N GLN A 38 2.63 15.02 -8.33
CA GLN A 38 2.55 14.18 -7.12
C GLN A 38 1.15 13.58 -6.87
N ARG A 39 0.08 14.14 -7.48
CA ARG A 39 -1.27 13.57 -7.39
C ARG A 39 -1.36 12.20 -8.06
N ALA A 40 -0.49 11.90 -9.03
CA ALA A 40 -0.41 10.57 -9.63
C ALA A 40 -0.07 9.49 -8.59
N ASP A 41 0.71 9.82 -7.56
CA ASP A 41 0.96 8.90 -6.45
C ASP A 41 -0.28 8.66 -5.59
N CYS A 42 -1.08 9.70 -5.33
CA CYS A 42 -2.36 9.54 -4.64
C CYS A 42 -3.32 8.65 -5.44
N GLU A 43 -3.38 8.82 -6.76
CA GLU A 43 -4.20 8.00 -7.63
C GLU A 43 -3.75 6.53 -7.63
N ASN A 44 -2.43 6.29 -7.66
CA ASN A 44 -1.88 4.93 -7.54
C ASN A 44 -2.27 4.28 -6.20
N ARG A 45 -2.24 5.03 -5.10
CA ARG A 45 -2.68 4.56 -3.77
C ARG A 45 -4.18 4.26 -3.74
N ILE A 46 -5.01 5.08 -4.38
CA ILE A 46 -6.46 4.83 -4.51
C ILE A 46 -6.73 3.58 -5.35
N LYS A 47 -5.99 3.38 -6.45
CA LYS A 47 -6.08 2.16 -7.26
C LYS A 47 -5.68 0.93 -6.45
N GLU A 48 -4.58 1.00 -5.69
CA GLU A 48 -4.16 -0.07 -4.78
C GLU A 48 -5.26 -0.38 -3.74
N LEU A 49 -5.82 0.65 -3.09
CA LEU A 49 -6.91 0.49 -2.14
C LEU A 49 -8.14 -0.17 -2.76
N LYS A 50 -8.48 0.22 -4.00
CA LYS A 50 -9.60 -0.37 -4.74
C LYS A 50 -9.35 -1.85 -5.07
N TYR A 51 -8.26 -2.14 -5.76
CA TYR A 51 -8.03 -3.46 -6.36
C TYR A 51 -7.38 -4.47 -5.40
N ASP A 52 -6.42 -4.06 -4.58
CA ASP A 52 -5.72 -4.98 -3.67
C ASP A 52 -6.51 -5.19 -2.38
N PHE A 53 -7.15 -4.14 -1.86
CA PHE A 53 -7.90 -4.20 -0.59
C PHE A 53 -9.41 -4.40 -0.77
N GLY A 54 -9.92 -4.51 -2.00
CA GLY A 54 -11.30 -4.87 -2.30
C GLY A 54 -12.32 -3.83 -1.83
N MET A 55 -11.93 -2.55 -1.85
CA MET A 55 -12.77 -1.43 -1.42
C MET A 55 -14.04 -1.29 -2.26
N ASP A 56 -14.04 -1.75 -3.51
CA ASP A 56 -15.21 -1.79 -4.39
C ASP A 56 -16.09 -3.04 -4.19
N GLY A 57 -15.66 -3.99 -3.36
CA GLY A 57 -16.33 -5.26 -3.13
C GLY A 57 -17.45 -5.22 -2.08
N PHE A 58 -17.67 -4.09 -1.41
CA PHE A 58 -18.72 -3.97 -0.39
C PHE A 58 -19.58 -2.71 -0.58
N ALA A 59 -20.90 -2.93 -0.62
CA ALA A 59 -21.92 -1.89 -0.57
C ALA A 59 -22.94 -2.29 0.51
N MET A 60 -22.71 -1.82 1.74
CA MET A 60 -23.64 -2.09 2.85
C MET A 60 -24.85 -1.16 2.77
N GLN A 61 -26.04 -1.65 3.16
CA GLN A 61 -27.24 -0.79 3.21
C GLN A 61 -27.22 0.22 4.36
N SER A 62 -26.48 -0.07 5.44
CA SER A 62 -26.28 0.85 6.56
C SER A 62 -25.07 1.74 6.30
N PHE A 63 -25.26 3.06 6.41
CA PHE A 63 -24.17 4.04 6.34
C PHE A 63 -23.10 3.77 7.40
N ALA A 64 -23.51 3.48 8.64
CA ALA A 64 -22.57 3.20 9.73
C ALA A 64 -21.76 1.91 9.49
N GLY A 65 -22.39 0.88 8.89
CA GLY A 65 -21.70 -0.34 8.51
C GLY A 65 -20.66 -0.08 7.41
N MET A 66 -21.05 0.67 6.38
CA MET A 66 -20.16 1.07 5.30
C MET A 66 -18.96 1.88 5.81
N GLU A 67 -19.21 2.87 6.67
CA GLU A 67 -18.18 3.71 7.26
C GLU A 67 -17.20 2.90 8.11
N ALA A 68 -17.70 1.99 8.96
CA ALA A 68 -16.85 1.14 9.79
C ALA A 68 -15.96 0.22 8.94
N ALA A 69 -16.54 -0.40 7.89
CA ALA A 69 -15.79 -1.23 6.96
C ALA A 69 -14.71 -0.42 6.23
N PHE A 70 -15.05 0.78 5.76
CA PHE A 70 -14.12 1.68 5.09
C PHE A 70 -12.95 2.08 6.00
N ARG A 71 -13.23 2.50 7.23
CA ARG A 71 -12.21 2.86 8.22
C ARG A 71 -11.29 1.69 8.54
N PHE A 72 -11.84 0.47 8.62
CA PHE A 72 -11.06 -0.74 8.84
C PHE A 72 -10.11 -1.04 7.66
N VAL A 73 -10.60 -0.91 6.43
CA VAL A 73 -9.78 -1.08 5.22
C VAL A 73 -8.66 -0.03 5.16
N MET A 74 -8.96 1.22 5.49
CA MET A 74 -7.95 2.29 5.57
C MET A 74 -6.87 1.99 6.63
N LEU A 75 -7.26 1.46 7.79
CA LEU A 75 -6.32 1.03 8.82
C LEU A 75 -5.42 -0.11 8.32
N ALA A 76 -6.01 -1.13 7.69
CA ALA A 76 -5.28 -2.26 7.12
C ALA A 76 -4.29 -1.80 6.04
N TYR A 77 -4.69 -0.87 5.17
CA TYR A 77 -3.83 -0.26 4.17
C TYR A 77 -2.63 0.44 4.82
N ASN A 78 -2.87 1.30 5.81
CA ASN A 78 -1.81 2.02 6.51
C ASN A 78 -0.83 1.08 7.21
N LEU A 79 -1.34 0.02 7.86
CA LEU A 79 -0.51 -1.00 8.50
C LEU A 79 0.37 -1.72 7.48
N MET A 80 -0.20 -2.10 6.33
CA MET A 80 0.55 -2.77 5.28
C MET A 80 1.57 -1.84 4.61
N ALA A 81 1.24 -0.55 4.44
CA ALA A 81 2.18 0.44 3.94
C ALA A 81 3.39 0.59 4.87
N LEU A 82 3.15 0.66 6.19
CA LEU A 82 4.22 0.66 7.19
C LEU A 82 5.05 -0.63 7.14
N PHE A 83 4.39 -1.79 7.08
CA PHE A 83 5.05 -3.09 6.98
C PHE A 83 5.96 -3.17 5.73
N LYS A 84 5.46 -2.72 4.57
CA LYS A 84 6.24 -2.65 3.32
C LYS A 84 7.47 -1.76 3.47
N GLN A 85 7.30 -0.57 4.04
CA GLN A 85 8.38 0.41 4.17
C GLN A 85 9.46 -0.01 5.19
N LYS A 86 9.05 -0.60 6.31
CA LYS A 86 9.96 -0.86 7.44
C LYS A 86 10.49 -2.28 7.48
N VAL A 87 9.65 -3.28 7.18
CA VAL A 87 10.03 -4.69 7.28
C VAL A 87 10.49 -5.22 5.92
N MET A 88 9.74 -4.92 4.85
CA MET A 88 10.05 -5.39 3.50
C MET A 88 10.95 -4.46 2.69
N ALA A 89 11.65 -3.52 3.34
CA ALA A 89 12.54 -2.55 2.70
C ALA A 89 13.51 -3.24 1.72
N GLY A 90 13.17 -3.16 0.44
CA GLY A 90 13.85 -3.76 -0.70
C GLY A 90 13.43 -3.04 -1.98
N PRO A 91 14.18 -3.21 -3.08
CA PRO A 91 13.97 -2.45 -4.31
C PRO A 91 12.65 -2.79 -5.03
N VAL A 92 12.01 -3.90 -4.66
CA VAL A 92 10.78 -4.38 -5.31
C VAL A 92 9.57 -3.93 -4.49
N ARG A 93 8.69 -3.13 -5.10
CA ARG A 93 7.36 -2.84 -4.58
C ARG A 93 6.52 -4.13 -4.62
N ASN A 94 6.46 -4.84 -3.50
CA ASN A 94 5.62 -6.03 -3.38
C ASN A 94 4.13 -5.64 -3.34
N HIS A 95 3.33 -6.23 -4.22
CA HIS A 95 1.86 -6.16 -4.15
C HIS A 95 1.33 -6.90 -2.92
N LEU A 96 0.12 -6.54 -2.48
CA LEU A 96 -0.51 -7.17 -1.32
C LEU A 96 -0.66 -8.69 -1.50
N SER A 97 -0.95 -9.14 -2.73
CA SER A 97 -1.04 -10.56 -3.09
C SER A 97 0.23 -11.34 -2.77
N THR A 98 1.40 -10.76 -3.08
CA THR A 98 2.71 -11.36 -2.79
C THR A 98 2.94 -11.47 -1.28
N ILE A 99 2.65 -10.40 -0.53
CA ILE A 99 2.82 -10.38 0.93
C ILE A 99 1.91 -11.41 1.60
N ARG A 100 0.65 -11.47 1.16
CA ARG A 100 -0.31 -12.47 1.62
C ARG A 100 0.21 -13.89 1.39
N PHE A 101 0.72 -14.20 0.21
CA PHE A 101 1.27 -15.52 -0.07
C PHE A 101 2.52 -15.84 0.76
N GLN A 102 3.41 -14.86 0.93
CA GLN A 102 4.69 -15.06 1.59
C GLN A 102 4.61 -15.09 3.13
N CYS A 103 3.68 -14.34 3.72
CA CYS A 103 3.63 -14.11 5.18
C CYS A 103 2.35 -14.63 5.85
N ILE A 104 1.22 -14.66 5.13
CA ILE A 104 -0.10 -14.92 5.75
C ILE A 104 -0.63 -16.32 5.38
N ALA A 105 -0.51 -16.71 4.11
CA ALA A 105 -0.99 -17.98 3.59
C ALA A 105 -0.03 -19.14 3.93
N ILE A 106 0.30 -19.28 5.22
CA ILE A 106 1.18 -20.33 5.74
C ILE A 106 0.35 -21.19 6.69
N GLY A 107 0.30 -22.50 6.41
CA GLY A 107 -0.29 -23.47 7.31
C GLY A 107 0.36 -23.37 8.69
N SER A 108 -0.42 -23.08 9.71
CA SER A 108 0.09 -22.85 11.05
C SER A 108 -0.88 -23.35 12.11
N TYR A 109 -0.35 -23.67 13.28
CA TYR A 109 -1.16 -24.02 14.44
C TYR A 109 -0.54 -23.44 15.71
N LEU A 110 -1.42 -23.01 16.61
CA LEU A 110 -1.02 -22.41 17.88
C LEU A 110 -0.94 -23.49 18.96
N VAL A 111 0.24 -23.69 19.50
CA VAL A 111 0.48 -24.63 20.60
C VAL A 111 0.69 -23.85 21.89
N ARG A 112 0.22 -24.41 23.00
CA ARG A 112 0.53 -23.90 24.32
C ARG A 112 1.58 -24.79 24.96
N ASP A 113 2.71 -24.20 25.30
CA ASP A 113 3.80 -24.87 26.00
C ASP A 113 3.99 -24.18 27.36
N GLY A 114 3.45 -24.83 28.40
CA GLY A 114 3.29 -24.23 29.73
C GLY A 114 2.45 -22.93 29.71
N ARG A 115 3.06 -21.82 30.15
CA ARG A 115 2.44 -20.48 30.13
C ARG A 115 2.70 -19.69 28.83
N LYS A 116 3.46 -20.23 27.88
CA LYS A 116 3.81 -19.55 26.62
C LYS A 116 2.94 -20.06 25.46
N LYS A 117 2.42 -19.13 24.65
CA LYS A 117 1.80 -19.45 23.36
C LYS A 117 2.90 -19.48 22.29
N LYS A 118 3.02 -20.59 21.57
CA LYS A 118 4.00 -20.79 20.48
C LYS A 118 3.24 -21.06 19.19
N MET A 119 3.44 -20.22 18.18
CA MET A 119 2.89 -20.46 16.85
C MET A 119 3.86 -21.33 16.05
N LYS A 120 3.41 -22.49 15.59
CA LYS A 120 4.19 -23.35 14.70
C LYS A 120 3.78 -23.07 13.27
N LEU A 121 4.75 -22.71 12.43
CA LEU A 121 4.57 -22.38 11.02
C LEU A 121 5.11 -23.52 10.15
N SER A 122 4.35 -23.93 9.13
CA SER A 122 4.80 -24.83 8.07
C SER A 122 5.62 -24.05 7.05
N ALA A 123 6.87 -23.76 7.41
CA ALA A 123 7.82 -23.05 6.57
C ALA A 123 9.16 -23.76 6.56
N GLU A 124 9.66 -24.08 5.36
CA GLU A 124 10.91 -24.79 5.14
C GLU A 124 11.81 -24.03 4.16
N GLY A 125 13.12 -24.32 4.20
CA GLY A 125 14.13 -23.76 3.30
C GLY A 125 14.08 -22.24 3.17
N LYS A 126 14.01 -21.74 1.93
CA LYS A 126 14.00 -20.30 1.62
C LYS A 126 12.88 -19.53 2.32
N ARG A 127 11.70 -20.13 2.49
CA ARG A 127 10.56 -19.48 3.15
C ARG A 127 10.81 -19.30 4.64
N ARG A 128 11.44 -20.29 5.29
CA ARG A 128 11.82 -20.20 6.70
C ARG A 128 12.79 -19.03 6.93
N HIS A 129 13.88 -18.98 6.15
CA HIS A 129 14.87 -17.90 6.27
C HIS A 129 14.27 -16.52 6.02
N PHE A 130 13.36 -16.41 5.05
CA PHE A 130 12.62 -15.18 4.79
C PHE A 130 11.79 -14.74 6.01
N LEU A 131 11.05 -15.66 6.64
CA LEU A 131 10.23 -15.35 7.82
C LEU A 131 11.10 -15.01 9.04
N GLU A 132 12.19 -15.74 9.27
CA GLU A 132 13.16 -15.44 10.33
C GLU A 132 13.69 -14.01 10.20
N HIS A 133 14.08 -13.61 8.98
CA HIS A 133 14.55 -12.25 8.69
C HIS A 133 13.46 -11.18 8.92
N ILE A 134 12.20 -11.50 8.57
CA ILE A 134 11.06 -10.62 8.85
C ILE A 134 10.86 -10.42 10.35
N PHE A 135 10.88 -11.51 11.13
CA PHE A 135 10.68 -11.43 12.57
C PHE A 135 11.83 -10.68 13.25
N GLU A 136 13.08 -10.95 12.86
CA GLU A 136 14.27 -10.23 13.36
C GLU A 136 14.17 -8.72 13.09
N LYS A 137 13.79 -8.34 11.87
CA LYS A 137 13.54 -6.92 11.55
C LYS A 137 12.43 -6.32 12.39
N THR A 138 11.36 -7.07 12.61
CA THR A 138 10.20 -6.60 13.38
C THR A 138 10.54 -6.41 14.85
N GLU A 139 11.36 -7.29 15.44
CA GLU A 139 11.83 -7.14 16.83
C GLU A 139 12.72 -5.91 17.02
N ARG A 140 13.42 -5.46 15.98
CA ARG A 140 14.27 -4.27 16.00
C ARG A 140 13.51 -2.96 15.73
N LEU A 141 12.21 -3.02 15.44
CA LEU A 141 11.42 -1.84 15.16
C LEU A 141 11.05 -1.13 16.46
N GLU A 142 11.75 -0.05 16.77
CA GLU A 142 11.40 0.84 17.88
C GLU A 142 10.70 2.11 17.37
N PRO A 143 9.57 2.52 17.97
CA PRO A 143 8.96 3.81 17.70
C PRO A 143 9.81 4.96 18.27
N PRO A 144 9.78 6.18 17.68
CA PRO A 144 8.87 6.64 16.65
C PRO A 144 9.32 6.30 15.22
N PHE A 145 8.38 5.84 14.40
CA PHE A 145 8.63 5.57 12.98
C PHE A 145 8.72 6.88 12.20
N GLN A 146 9.92 7.23 11.72
CA GLN A 146 10.08 8.35 10.78
C GLN A 146 9.58 7.92 9.40
N PHE A 147 8.64 8.69 8.85
CA PHE A 147 8.11 8.52 7.50
C PHE A 147 8.82 9.51 6.57
N SER A 148 9.30 9.02 5.43
CA SER A 148 9.70 9.93 4.35
C SER A 148 8.42 10.40 3.67
N THR A 149 8.06 11.67 3.90
CA THR A 149 7.05 12.39 3.10
C THR A 149 7.69 12.68 1.74
N ALA A 150 7.71 11.65 0.89
CA ALA A 150 7.94 11.80 -0.55
C ALA A 150 6.60 12.10 -1.23
#